data_AF-A0A947G6A5-F1
#
_entry.id   AF-A0A947G6A5-F1
#
_cell.length_a   1.000
_cell.length_b   1.000
_cell.length_c   1.000
_cell.angle_alpha   90.00
_cell.angle_beta   90.00
_cell.angle_gamma   90.00
#
_symmetry.space_group_name_H-M   'P 1'
#
loop_
_entity.id
_entity.type
_entity.pdbx_description
1 polymer ?
#
loop_
_entity_poly.entity_id
_entity_poly.type
_entity_poly.pdbx_seq_one_letter_code
_entity_poly.pdbx_strand_id
1 'polypeptide(L)'
;MRWWRLFRSRKQESEAGDPPDDSGQGPRRRRAVRYDFRIKATVLCAGWSDPIDVITADVSQTGAFLCTAVPAEQGSSVRLELYFTAAQLV
;
A
#
# COMPACT_ATOMS: atom_id res chain seq x y z
N MET A 1 44.39 -12.95 -3.52
CA MET A 1 43.51 -12.71 -4.68
C MET A 1 42.14 -12.27 -4.17
N ARG A 2 41.72 -11.03 -4.44
CA ARG A 2 40.48 -10.43 -3.93
C ARG A 2 39.73 -9.87 -5.14
N TRP A 3 38.68 -10.55 -5.57
CA TRP A 3 37.79 -10.12 -6.64
C TRP A 3 36.37 -10.16 -6.11
N TRP A 4 35.82 -9.00 -5.75
CA TRP A 4 34.37 -8.81 -5.69
C TRP A 4 34.02 -7.36 -6.03
N ARG A 5 33.27 -7.26 -7.14
CA ARG A 5 32.25 -6.26 -7.47
C ARG A 5 32.73 -4.86 -7.89
N LEU A 6 33.13 -4.80 -9.16
CA LEU A 6 32.54 -3.80 -10.07
C LEU A 6 31.02 -4.01 -10.09
N PHE A 7 30.26 -3.07 -9.55
CA PHE A 7 28.98 -2.58 -10.08
C PHE A 7 28.65 -1.30 -9.31
N ARG A 8 29.44 -0.27 -9.59
CA ARG A 8 29.17 1.11 -9.19
C ARG A 8 28.38 1.76 -10.34
N SER A 9 27.35 2.51 -9.96
CA SER A 9 26.64 3.52 -10.75
C SER A 9 25.52 3.05 -11.69
N ARG A 10 24.30 3.04 -11.17
CA ARG A 10 23.19 3.89 -11.68
C ARG A 10 21.97 3.86 -10.77
N LYS A 11 21.43 5.05 -10.49
CA LYS A 11 20.13 5.39 -9.85
C LYS A 11 20.10 5.06 -8.35
N GLN A 12 19.64 5.95 -7.46
CA GLN A 12 18.73 7.08 -7.61
C GLN A 12 18.98 7.98 -6.39
N GLU A 13 19.07 9.30 -6.60
CA GLU A 13 18.96 10.27 -5.52
C GLU A 13 17.70 9.96 -4.72
N SER A 14 17.87 9.41 -3.51
CA SER A 14 16.81 9.40 -2.53
C SER A 14 16.77 10.82 -1.96
N GLU A 15 15.89 11.62 -2.57
CA GLU A 15 15.41 12.90 -2.11
C GLU A 15 15.39 12.93 -0.58
N ALA A 16 16.25 13.77 -0.02
CA ALA A 16 16.07 14.24 1.34
C ALA A 16 14.65 14.81 1.39
N GLY A 17 13.78 14.20 2.21
CA GLY A 17 12.38 14.58 2.28
C GLY A 17 12.25 16.10 2.44
N ASP A 18 11.29 16.67 1.71
CA ASP A 18 11.05 18.11 1.71
C ASP A 18 11.05 18.67 3.14
N PRO A 19 11.70 19.81 3.39
CA PRO A 19 11.58 20.48 4.67
C PRO A 19 10.09 20.73 4.95
N PRO A 20 9.65 20.65 6.22
CA PRO A 20 8.27 20.95 6.58
C PRO A 20 7.94 22.35 6.08
N ASP A 21 6.85 22.49 5.32
CA ASP A 21 6.38 23.81 4.91
C ASP A 21 5.68 24.49 6.10
N ASP A 22 5.71 25.83 6.13
CA ASP A 22 5.06 26.63 7.17
C ASP A 22 3.51 26.57 7.10
N SER A 23 2.93 25.61 6.37
CA SER A 23 1.48 25.41 6.24
C SER A 23 0.85 24.73 7.47
N GLY A 24 1.66 24.32 8.45
CA GLY A 24 1.22 23.51 9.59
C GLY A 24 1.02 22.03 9.25
N GLN A 25 1.30 21.62 8.01
CA GLN A 25 1.39 20.23 7.63
C GLN A 25 2.82 19.75 7.89
N GLY A 26 3.00 18.98 8.96
CA GLY A 26 4.28 18.33 9.23
C GLY A 26 4.79 17.51 8.03
N PRO A 27 6.06 17.06 8.05
CA PRO A 27 6.72 16.47 6.89
C PRO A 27 5.87 15.42 6.18
N ARG A 28 5.84 15.45 4.84
CA ARG A 28 5.05 14.52 4.02
C ARG A 28 5.46 13.07 4.30
N ARG A 29 4.68 12.37 5.14
CA ARG A 29 4.98 10.99 5.56
C ARG A 29 4.62 9.94 4.51
N ARG A 30 3.58 10.20 3.70
CA ARG A 30 3.07 9.25 2.70
C ARG A 30 3.83 9.42 1.39
N ARG A 31 4.41 8.32 0.90
CA ARG A 31 5.18 8.26 -0.36
C ARG A 31 4.32 7.97 -1.60
N ALA A 32 3.18 7.29 -1.42
CA ALA A 32 2.29 6.92 -2.52
C ALA A 32 1.00 7.75 -2.51
N VAL A 33 0.53 8.11 -3.71
CA VAL A 33 -0.79 8.72 -3.91
C VAL A 33 -1.87 7.70 -3.59
N ARG A 34 -2.91 8.14 -2.88
CA ARG A 34 -4.10 7.35 -2.57
C ARG A 34 -5.27 7.86 -3.39
N TYR A 35 -6.09 6.93 -3.87
CA TYR A 35 -7.33 7.20 -4.57
C TYR A 35 -8.48 6.78 -3.65
N ASP A 36 -9.45 7.68 -3.47
CA ASP A 36 -10.72 7.37 -2.81
C ASP A 36 -11.54 6.46 -3.72
N PHE A 37 -11.21 5.18 -3.66
CA PHE A 37 -11.71 4.17 -4.56
C PHE A 37 -12.34 3.04 -3.76
N ARG A 38 -13.67 2.96 -3.81
CA ARG A 38 -14.47 1.99 -3.07
C ARG A 38 -14.78 0.79 -3.95
N ILE A 39 -14.06 -0.31 -3.74
CA ILE A 39 -14.24 -1.55 -4.48
C ILE A 39 -14.47 -2.71 -3.51
N LYS A 40 -15.25 -3.70 -3.96
CA LYS A 40 -15.41 -4.96 -3.25
C LYS A 40 -14.09 -5.72 -3.26
N ALA A 41 -13.78 -6.28 -2.09
CA ALA A 41 -12.60 -7.11 -1.92
C ALA A 41 -12.89 -8.26 -0.96
N THR A 42 -12.15 -9.35 -1.13
CA THR A 42 -12.10 -10.44 -0.16
C THR A 42 -10.74 -10.42 0.51
N VAL A 43 -10.75 -10.54 1.83
CA VAL A 43 -9.56 -10.49 2.68
C VAL A 43 -9.32 -11.88 3.24
N LEU A 44 -8.12 -12.41 3.02
CA LEU A 44 -7.65 -13.64 3.61
C LEU A 44 -6.51 -13.32 4.58
N CYS A 45 -6.66 -13.71 5.83
CA CYS A 45 -5.65 -13.53 6.87
C CYS A 45 -5.32 -14.86 7.53
N ALA A 46 -4.05 -15.10 7.81
CA ALA A 46 -3.65 -16.21 8.65
C ALA A 46 -4.27 -16.05 10.06
N GLY A 47 -4.90 -17.12 10.56
CA GLY A 47 -5.55 -17.11 11.88
C GLY A 47 -7.04 -16.73 11.87
N TRP A 48 -7.62 -16.33 10.73
CA TRP A 48 -9.07 -16.22 10.60
C TRP A 48 -9.67 -17.57 10.21
N SER A 49 -10.91 -17.83 10.67
CA SER A 49 -11.63 -19.05 10.30
C SER A 49 -12.02 -19.03 8.81
N ASP A 50 -12.44 -17.87 8.32
CA ASP A 50 -13.00 -17.69 7.00
C ASP A 50 -12.49 -16.39 6.35
N PRO A 51 -12.41 -16.32 5.01
CA PRO A 51 -12.27 -15.06 4.30
C PRO A 51 -13.42 -14.11 4.63
N ILE A 52 -13.14 -12.81 4.66
CA ILE A 52 -14.17 -11.79 4.86
C ILE A 52 -14.29 -10.88 3.64
N ASP A 53 -15.51 -10.51 3.31
CA ASP A 53 -15.79 -9.53 2.28
C ASP A 53 -15.81 -8.12 2.89
N VAL A 54 -15.12 -7.19 2.22
CA VAL A 54 -14.99 -5.79 2.65
C VAL A 54 -15.17 -4.84 1.48
N ILE A 55 -15.31 -3.56 1.82
CA ILE A 55 -15.19 -2.45 0.88
C ILE A 55 -13.94 -1.65 1.26
N THR A 56 -13.09 -1.37 0.27
CA THR A 56 -11.96 -0.44 0.45
C THR A 56 -12.49 0.98 0.70
N ALA A 57 -11.84 1.75 1.56
CA ALA A 57 -12.11 3.19 1.62
C ALA A 57 -11.18 3.94 0.66
N ASP A 58 -9.90 3.56 0.65
CA ASP A 58 -8.88 4.10 -0.25
C ASP A 58 -7.90 3.01 -0.70
N VAL A 59 -7.26 3.24 -1.85
CA VAL A 59 -6.23 2.35 -2.41
C VAL A 59 -5.06 3.18 -2.94
N SER A 60 -3.84 2.69 -2.75
CA SER A 60 -2.62 3.16 -3.42
C SER A 60 -1.90 2.01 -4.11
N GLN A 61 -0.84 2.33 -4.86
CA GLN A 61 0.04 1.34 -5.47
C GLN A 61 0.68 0.39 -4.44
N THR A 62 0.79 0.79 -3.17
CA THR A 62 1.54 0.06 -2.13
C THR A 62 0.68 -0.38 -0.96
N GLY A 63 -0.64 -0.22 -1.02
CA GLY A 63 -1.52 -0.63 0.07
C GLY A 63 -2.96 -0.15 -0.11
N ALA A 64 -3.83 -0.59 0.79
CA ALA A 64 -5.23 -0.18 0.83
C ALA A 64 -5.66 0.06 2.27
N PHE A 65 -6.65 0.93 2.46
CA PHE A 65 -7.37 1.05 3.73
C PHE A 65 -8.73 0.36 3.59
N LEU A 66 -9.01 -0.55 4.54
CA LEU A 66 -10.21 -1.40 4.52
C LEU A 66 -11.06 -1.09 5.74
N CYS A 67 -12.36 -0.96 5.53
CA CYS A 67 -13.31 -0.94 6.64
C CYS A 67 -13.68 -2.38 6.98
N THR A 68 -13.28 -2.87 8.16
CA THR A 68 -13.59 -4.22 8.65
C THR A 68 -14.00 -4.18 10.12
N ALA A 69 -14.96 -5.03 10.50
CA ALA A 69 -15.33 -5.25 11.89
C ALA A 69 -14.38 -6.24 12.61
N VAL A 70 -13.58 -6.98 11.84
CA VAL A 70 -12.63 -7.98 12.33
C VAL A 70 -11.22 -7.52 11.95
N PRO A 71 -10.49 -6.85 12.84
CA PRO A 71 -9.12 -6.42 12.56
C PRO A 71 -8.16 -7.61 12.60
N ALA A 72 -7.17 -7.62 11.70
CA ALA A 72 -6.07 -8.56 11.79
C ALA A 72 -5.10 -8.12 12.90
N GLU A 73 -4.42 -9.07 13.53
CA GLU A 73 -3.34 -8.76 14.46
C GLU A 73 -2.21 -7.98 13.77
N GLN A 74 -1.56 -7.08 14.51
CA GLN A 74 -0.45 -6.31 13.98
C GLN A 74 0.71 -7.22 13.57
N GLY A 75 1.20 -7.05 12.34
CA GLY A 75 2.28 -7.87 11.78
C GLY A 75 1.80 -9.10 11.01
N SER A 76 0.50 -9.41 11.05
CA SER A 76 -0.07 -10.49 10.26
C SER A 76 0.02 -10.21 8.76
N SER A 77 0.30 -11.27 8.00
CA SER A 77 0.25 -11.22 6.54
C SER A 77 -1.19 -11.41 6.05
N VAL A 78 -1.63 -10.48 5.20
CA VAL A 78 -2.98 -10.45 4.65
C VAL A 78 -2.90 -10.47 3.13
N ARG A 79 -3.71 -11.32 2.50
CA ARG A 79 -3.93 -11.31 1.05
C ARG A 79 -5.25 -10.59 0.77
N LEU A 80 -5.20 -9.59 -0.11
CA LEU A 80 -6.35 -8.82 -0.53
C LEU A 80 -6.66 -9.13 -1.99
N GLU A 81 -7.87 -9.61 -2.27
CA GLU A 81 -8.34 -9.87 -3.63
C GLU A 81 -9.36 -8.79 -4.01
N LEU A 82 -9.05 -8.00 -5.04
CA LEU A 82 -9.90 -6.91 -5.52
C LEU A 82 -10.74 -7.39 -6.71
N TYR A 83 -12.05 -7.13 -6.69
CA TYR A 83 -12.96 -7.53 -7.77
C TYR A 83 -13.42 -6.33 -8.59
N PHE A 84 -12.86 -6.19 -9.79
CA PHE A 84 -13.29 -5.20 -10.76
C PHE A 84 -14.39 -5.80 -11.64
N THR A 85 -15.61 -5.28 -11.55
CA THR A 85 -16.59 -5.43 -12.63
C THR A 85 -16.06 -4.63 -13.81
N ALA A 86 -15.42 -5.30 -14.76
CA ALA A 86 -15.00 -4.69 -16.01
C ALA A 86 -16.25 -4.27 -16.81
N ALA A 87 -16.75 -3.06 -16.58
CA ALA A 87 -17.28 -2.27 -17.69
C ALA A 87 -16.04 -1.77 -18.42
N GLN A 88 -15.85 -2.25 -19.65
CA GLN A 88 -14.76 -1.90 -20.52
C GLN A 88 -14.63 -0.36 -20.56
N LEU A 89 -13.54 0.18 -20.00
CA LEU A 89 -13.18 1.58 -20.21
C LEU A 89 -12.68 1.67 -21.65
N VAL A 90 -13.57 2.14 -22.54
CA VAL A 90 -13.27 2.50 -23.94
C VAL A 90 -12.42 3.77 -23.96
#